data_AF-A0A429AZL0-F1
#
_entry.id   AF-A0A429AZL0-F1
#
_cell.length_a   1.000
_cell.length_b   1.000
_cell.length_c   1.000
_cell.angle_alpha   90.00
_cell.angle_beta   90.00
_cell.angle_gamma   90.00
#
_symmetry.space_group_name_H-M   'P 1'
#
loop_
_entity.id
_entity.type
_entity.pdbx_description
1 polymer ?
#
loop_
_entity_poly.entity_id
_entity_poly.type
_entity_poly.pdbx_seq_one_letter_code
_entity_poly.pdbx_strand_id
1 'polypeptide(L)'
;MTIQPDSTLLSHATGSFLTAPGDAPPGRVAAALDRHRYVVVLKGDGAGDDVVSCLTAGAVVAAAEGGPDAVVRVHAPPCVVAAERTTFAEFCDGLSVTLLDLGAEAVVLLDDGRRISGVLPVEAVQRYLGSGAHVPEPSEMGPHGSSDDHLVHGLPGLPLARVLCREAGCGLVNSLAYFDPARPPYCRNPDDRHRLRTEA
;
A
#
# COMPACT_ATOMS: atom_id res chain seq x y z
N MET A 1 17.65 -0.86 16.74
CA MET A 1 16.38 -0.51 17.39
C MET A 1 15.45 -1.69 17.14
N THR A 2 15.05 -2.40 18.19
CA THR A 2 14.24 -3.63 18.08
C THR A 2 12.77 -3.26 18.06
N ILE A 3 12.04 -3.68 17.01
CA ILE A 3 10.59 -3.45 16.89
C ILE A 3 9.88 -4.51 17.73
N GLN A 4 8.99 -4.09 18.63
CA GLN A 4 8.20 -5.03 19.46
C GLN A 4 7.00 -5.55 18.66
N PRO A 5 6.55 -6.79 18.87
CA PRO A 5 5.42 -7.38 18.11
C PRO A 5 4.12 -6.58 18.26
N ASP A 6 3.82 -6.10 19.47
CA ASP A 6 2.60 -5.32 19.75
C ASP A 6 2.70 -3.84 19.33
N SER A 7 3.82 -3.43 18.71
CA SER A 7 3.95 -2.07 18.20
C SER A 7 3.04 -1.90 16.99
N THR A 8 2.29 -0.81 16.98
CA THR A 8 1.48 -0.44 15.82
C THR A 8 2.37 -0.03 14.65
N LEU A 9 1.90 -0.25 13.42
CA LEU A 9 2.56 0.24 12.21
C LEU A 9 2.77 1.76 12.29
N LEU A 10 1.81 2.51 12.83
CA LEU A 10 1.89 3.96 12.98
C LEU A 10 3.06 4.42 13.85
N SER A 11 3.41 3.67 14.90
CA SER A 11 4.53 4.01 15.80
C SER A 11 5.89 4.05 15.08
N HIS A 12 5.98 3.44 13.90
CA HIS A 12 7.18 3.39 13.06
C HIS A 12 7.01 4.10 11.72
N ALA A 13 5.83 4.66 11.45
CA ALA A 13 5.54 5.39 10.23
C ALA A 13 6.14 6.80 10.27
N THR A 14 6.39 7.37 9.10
CA THR A 14 6.71 8.78 8.97
C THR A 14 5.45 9.60 8.73
N GLY A 15 5.33 10.72 9.45
CA GLY A 15 4.37 11.78 9.14
C GLY A 15 4.86 12.75 8.05
N SER A 16 6.07 12.56 7.51
CA SER A 16 6.65 13.44 6.48
C SER A 16 6.35 12.90 5.08
N PHE A 17 5.14 13.17 4.61
CA PHE A 17 4.68 12.85 3.26
C PHE A 17 3.91 14.03 2.67
N LEU A 18 3.91 14.12 1.34
CA LEU A 18 3.08 15.02 0.56
C LEU A 18 1.90 14.24 -0.03
N THR A 19 0.73 14.86 -0.16
CA THR A 19 -0.36 14.31 -0.98
C THR A 19 -0.43 15.05 -2.31
N ALA A 20 -0.69 14.33 -3.39
CA ALA A 20 -0.86 14.92 -4.72
C ALA A 20 -1.99 14.23 -5.48
N PRO A 21 -2.78 14.95 -6.29
CA PRO A 21 -3.74 14.32 -7.17
C PRO A 21 -3.00 13.59 -8.31
N GLY A 22 -3.57 12.48 -8.79
CA GLY A 22 -2.93 11.61 -9.77
C GLY A 22 -2.70 12.26 -11.14
N ASP A 23 -3.46 13.29 -11.47
CA ASP A 23 -3.31 14.12 -12.67
C ASP A 23 -2.29 15.25 -12.51
N ALA A 24 -1.68 15.42 -11.33
CA ALA A 24 -0.67 16.44 -11.12
C ALA A 24 0.56 16.19 -12.00
N PRO A 25 1.09 17.23 -12.66
CA PRO A 25 2.34 17.11 -13.40
C PRO A 25 3.50 16.87 -12.42
N PRO A 26 4.40 15.91 -12.70
CA PRO A 26 5.47 15.52 -11.79
C PRO A 26 6.37 16.68 -11.38
N GLY A 27 6.67 17.63 -12.28
CA GLY A 27 7.47 18.82 -11.97
C GLY A 27 6.85 19.72 -10.89
N ARG A 28 5.51 19.82 -10.82
CA ARG A 28 4.82 20.56 -9.76
C ARG A 28 4.90 19.84 -8.43
N VAL A 29 4.76 18.52 -8.45
CA VAL A 29 4.90 17.68 -7.25
C VAL A 29 6.34 17.73 -6.75
N ALA A 30 7.32 17.63 -7.65
CA ALA A 30 8.74 17.69 -7.35
C ALA A 30 9.14 19.03 -6.73
N ALA A 31 8.61 20.15 -7.22
CA ALA A 31 8.83 21.47 -6.62
C ALA A 31 8.26 21.60 -5.20
N ALA A 32 7.26 20.78 -4.84
CA ALA A 32 6.62 20.77 -3.53
C ALA A 32 7.18 19.70 -2.58
N LEU A 33 8.10 18.83 -3.03
CA LEU A 33 8.62 17.72 -2.23
C LEU A 33 9.37 18.16 -0.96
N ASP A 34 9.96 19.35 -0.93
CA ASP A 34 10.76 19.89 0.20
C ASP A 34 11.51 18.80 1.01
N ARG A 35 11.09 18.52 2.26
CA ARG A 35 11.66 17.51 3.17
C ARG A 35 10.86 16.20 3.22
N HIS A 36 9.85 16.07 2.38
CA HIS A 36 9.00 14.89 2.31
C HIS A 36 9.71 13.77 1.56
N ARG A 37 9.72 12.57 2.15
CA ARG A 37 10.32 11.38 1.53
C ARG A 37 9.37 10.64 0.61
N TYR A 38 8.07 10.81 0.86
CA TYR A 38 7.01 10.08 0.17
C TYR A 38 5.97 11.05 -0.38
N VAL A 39 5.39 10.68 -1.53
CA VAL A 39 4.20 11.30 -2.09
C VAL A 39 3.10 10.25 -2.17
N VAL A 40 1.99 10.51 -1.50
CA VAL A 40 0.78 9.68 -1.62
C VAL A 40 -0.08 10.26 -2.73
N VAL A 41 -0.28 9.48 -3.79
CA VAL A 41 -1.04 9.87 -4.96
C VAL A 41 -2.50 9.51 -4.76
N LEU A 42 -3.39 10.47 -4.96
CA LEU A 42 -4.84 10.33 -4.78
C LEU A 42 -5.57 10.34 -6.12
N LYS A 43 -6.67 9.60 -6.23
CA LYS A 43 -7.56 9.57 -7.40
C LYS A 43 -8.34 10.88 -7.58
N GLY A 44 -8.43 11.69 -6.52
CA GLY A 44 -9.13 12.97 -6.45
C GLY A 44 -8.66 13.83 -5.27
N ASP A 45 -9.51 14.75 -4.82
CA ASP A 45 -9.21 15.91 -3.98
C ASP A 45 -9.19 15.68 -2.44
N GLY A 46 -8.94 14.45 -1.95
CA GLY A 46 -8.37 14.31 -0.59
C GLY A 46 -8.90 13.27 0.40
N ALA A 47 -9.56 12.18 0.01
CA ALA A 47 -9.94 11.10 0.94
C ALA A 47 -9.00 9.88 0.86
N GLY A 48 -8.66 9.22 1.97
CA GLY A 48 -7.69 8.12 2.00
C GLY A 48 -8.15 6.81 1.34
N ASP A 49 -9.43 6.66 1.00
CA ASP A 49 -9.90 5.58 0.13
C ASP A 49 -9.51 5.76 -1.33
N ASP A 50 -9.18 7.00 -1.72
CA ASP A 50 -8.76 7.35 -3.06
C ASP A 50 -7.25 7.23 -3.24
N VAL A 51 -6.52 6.63 -2.30
CA VAL A 51 -5.09 6.34 -2.49
C VAL A 51 -4.90 5.40 -3.68
N VAL A 52 -4.10 5.86 -4.63
CA VAL A 52 -3.81 5.13 -5.87
C VAL A 52 -2.43 4.49 -5.81
N SER A 53 -1.44 5.25 -5.32
CA SER A 53 -0.03 4.90 -5.36
C SER A 53 0.70 5.65 -4.23
N CYS A 54 1.84 5.13 -3.80
CA CYS A 54 2.78 5.85 -2.97
C CYS A 54 4.14 5.85 -3.66
N LEU A 55 4.73 7.02 -3.84
CA LEU A 55 5.99 7.23 -4.56
C LEU A 55 7.05 7.73 -3.60
N THR A 56 8.29 7.31 -3.78
CA THR A 56 9.44 7.97 -3.17
C THR A 56 9.73 9.31 -3.85
N ALA A 57 10.34 10.23 -3.12
CA ALA A 57 10.79 11.52 -3.68
C ALA A 57 11.67 11.33 -4.93
N GLY A 58 12.54 10.31 -4.92
CA GLY A 58 13.39 9.98 -6.07
C GLY A 58 12.59 9.58 -7.32
N ALA A 59 11.54 8.75 -7.16
CA ALA A 59 10.68 8.35 -8.25
C ALA A 59 9.93 9.54 -8.88
N VAL A 60 9.49 10.50 -8.06
CA VAL A 60 8.83 11.72 -8.54
C VAL A 60 9.79 12.63 -9.29
N VAL A 61 11.02 12.80 -8.80
CA VAL A 61 12.06 13.59 -9.51
C VAL A 61 12.40 12.96 -10.86
N ALA A 62 12.60 11.64 -10.90
CA ALA A 62 12.84 10.93 -12.15
C ALA A 62 11.66 11.08 -13.13
N ALA A 63 10.42 11.01 -12.65
CA ALA A 63 9.24 11.23 -13.47
C ALA A 63 9.16 12.67 -14.03
N ALA A 64 9.62 13.67 -13.26
CA ALA A 64 9.66 15.08 -13.70
C ALA A 64 10.68 15.33 -14.82
N GLU A 65 11.79 14.59 -14.84
CA GLU A 65 12.76 14.64 -15.94
C GLU A 65 12.22 13.97 -17.22
N GLY A 66 11.32 12.99 -17.07
CA GLY A 66 10.74 12.21 -18.17
C GLY A 66 9.66 12.93 -18.98
N GLY A 67 9.09 14.03 -18.50
CA GLY A 67 8.12 14.84 -19.25
C GLY A 67 6.95 15.38 -18.41
N PRO A 68 5.97 16.03 -19.06
CA PRO A 68 4.83 16.66 -18.38
C PRO A 68 3.70 15.67 -18.04
N ASP A 69 3.81 14.41 -18.43
CA ASP A 69 2.77 13.41 -18.24
C ASP A 69 2.47 13.22 -16.75
N ALA A 70 1.18 13.07 -16.43
CA ALA A 70 0.69 12.96 -15.06
C ALA A 70 1.49 11.94 -14.23
N VAL A 71 1.72 12.25 -12.95
CA VAL A 71 2.54 11.41 -12.04
C VAL A 71 2.06 9.96 -11.98
N VAL A 72 0.76 9.72 -12.09
CA VAL A 72 0.16 8.38 -12.10
C VAL A 72 0.42 7.58 -13.39
N ARG A 73 0.75 8.27 -14.50
CA ARG A 73 0.95 7.66 -15.82
C ARG A 73 2.41 7.31 -16.10
N VAL A 74 3.36 8.02 -15.50
CA VAL A 74 4.80 7.81 -15.72
C VAL A 74 5.32 6.64 -14.89
N HIS A 75 4.94 6.57 -13.62
CA HIS A 75 5.29 5.46 -12.73
C HIS A 75 4.35 5.47 -11.53
N ALA A 76 3.59 4.40 -11.33
CA ALA A 76 2.73 4.25 -10.17
C ALA A 76 2.91 2.84 -9.60
N PRO A 77 3.89 2.65 -8.69
CA PRO A 77 4.11 1.38 -8.04
C PRO A 77 2.88 1.01 -7.18
N PRO A 78 2.63 -0.28 -6.97
CA PRO A 78 1.61 -0.72 -6.04
C PRO A 78 1.75 -0.08 -4.66
N CYS A 79 0.63 0.24 -4.04
CA CYS A 79 0.60 0.83 -2.71
C CYS A 79 -0.23 -0.05 -1.79
N VAL A 80 0.32 -0.48 -0.66
CA VAL A 80 -0.47 -1.16 0.38
C VAL A 80 -1.07 -0.11 1.30
N VAL A 81 -2.31 -0.29 1.68
CA VAL A 81 -3.06 0.58 2.61
C VAL A 81 -3.48 -0.27 3.79
N ALA A 82 -3.26 0.20 5.01
CA ALA A 82 -3.62 -0.50 6.25
C ALA A 82 -4.20 0.47 7.29
N ALA A 83 -4.90 -0.06 8.29
CA ALA A 83 -5.33 0.76 9.42
C ALA A 83 -4.14 1.15 10.31
N GLU A 84 -4.15 2.35 10.86
CA GLU A 84 -3.04 2.86 11.68
C GLU A 84 -2.82 2.07 12.98
N ARG A 85 -3.88 1.43 13.47
CA ARG A 85 -3.86 0.60 14.67
C ARG A 85 -3.38 -0.83 14.42
N THR A 86 -3.24 -1.24 13.16
CA THR A 86 -2.71 -2.56 12.82
C THR A 86 -1.32 -2.71 13.43
N THR A 87 -1.06 -3.86 14.07
CA THR A 87 0.26 -4.17 14.63
C THR A 87 1.17 -4.81 13.59
N PHE A 88 2.47 -4.83 13.86
CA PHE A 88 3.42 -5.57 13.01
C PHE A 88 3.09 -7.06 12.94
N ALA A 89 2.71 -7.68 14.06
CA ALA A 89 2.30 -9.08 14.11
C ALA A 89 1.06 -9.33 13.22
N GLU A 90 -0.04 -8.60 13.45
CA GLU A 90 -1.27 -8.71 12.67
C GLU A 90 -1.05 -8.55 11.16
N PHE A 91 -0.19 -7.60 10.76
CA PHE A 91 0.12 -7.38 9.35
C PHE A 91 0.93 -8.54 8.74
N CYS A 92 1.90 -9.08 9.49
CA CYS A 92 2.81 -10.13 9.02
C CYS A 92 2.20 -11.53 9.05
N ASP A 93 1.35 -11.83 10.02
CA ASP A 93 0.62 -13.10 10.13
C ASP A 93 -0.56 -13.17 9.14
N GLY A 94 -1.06 -12.01 8.68
CA GLY A 94 -2.13 -11.93 7.70
C GLY A 94 -1.68 -12.19 6.26
N LEU A 95 -2.64 -12.53 5.39
CA LEU A 95 -2.44 -12.63 3.93
C LEU A 95 -1.92 -11.32 3.30
N SER A 96 -2.12 -10.20 4.00
CA SER A 96 -1.66 -8.86 3.64
C SER A 96 -0.16 -8.75 3.42
N VAL A 97 0.67 -9.57 4.10
CA VAL A 97 2.13 -9.53 3.91
C VAL A 97 2.53 -9.87 2.47
N THR A 98 1.75 -10.73 1.80
CA THR A 98 1.96 -11.11 0.38
C THR A 98 1.77 -9.94 -0.59
N LEU A 99 1.07 -8.89 -0.15
CA LEU A 99 0.91 -7.68 -0.94
C LEU A 99 2.22 -6.92 -1.13
N LEU A 100 3.22 -7.16 -0.26
CA LEU A 100 4.55 -6.58 -0.42
C LEU A 100 5.29 -7.17 -1.64
N ASP A 101 4.96 -8.39 -2.04
CA ASP A 101 5.53 -9.03 -3.25
C ASP A 101 5.05 -8.36 -4.54
N LEU A 102 4.07 -7.44 -4.45
CA LEU A 102 3.69 -6.57 -5.57
C LEU A 102 4.78 -5.54 -5.92
N GLY A 103 5.84 -5.41 -5.10
CA GLY A 103 6.85 -4.37 -5.24
C GLY A 103 6.38 -3.04 -4.64
N ALA A 104 5.55 -3.09 -3.61
CA ALA A 104 5.18 -1.89 -2.87
C ALA A 104 6.40 -1.36 -2.11
N GLU A 105 6.67 -0.06 -2.22
CA GLU A 105 7.78 0.59 -1.49
C GLU A 105 7.35 1.06 -0.09
N ALA A 106 6.06 1.30 0.09
CA ALA A 106 5.51 1.79 1.35
C ALA A 106 4.09 1.27 1.62
N VAL A 107 3.74 1.23 2.91
CA VAL A 107 2.39 1.00 3.42
C VAL A 107 1.82 2.34 3.88
N VAL A 108 0.73 2.78 3.29
CA VAL A 108 -0.01 3.99 3.71
C VAL A 108 -0.97 3.62 4.83
N LEU A 109 -0.90 4.35 5.93
CA LEU A 109 -1.71 4.11 7.11
C LEU A 109 -2.90 5.07 7.14
N LEU A 110 -4.08 4.53 7.41
CA LEU A 110 -5.32 5.28 7.52
C LEU A 110 -5.85 5.27 8.95
N ASP A 111 -6.36 6.42 9.39
CA ASP A 111 -7.15 6.51 10.63
C ASP A 111 -8.56 5.92 10.47
N ASP A 112 -9.33 5.86 11.57
CA ASP A 112 -10.72 5.38 11.57
C ASP A 112 -11.64 6.19 10.63
N GLY A 113 -11.27 7.45 10.34
CA GLY A 113 -11.95 8.34 9.41
C GLY A 113 -11.48 8.20 7.96
N ARG A 114 -10.65 7.20 7.65
CA ARG A 114 -10.01 6.96 6.34
C ARG A 114 -9.16 8.14 5.87
N ARG A 115 -8.52 8.86 6.78
CA ARG A 115 -7.52 9.89 6.45
C ARG A 115 -6.13 9.31 6.59
N ILE A 116 -5.21 9.77 5.76
CA ILE A 116 -3.82 9.32 5.83
C ILE A 116 -3.19 9.84 7.12
N SER A 117 -2.80 8.93 8.01
CA SER A 117 -2.14 9.25 9.27
C SER A 117 -0.62 9.04 9.22
N GLY A 118 -0.12 8.24 8.29
CA GLY A 118 1.31 8.04 8.11
C GLY A 118 1.67 7.20 6.90
N VAL A 119 2.96 7.17 6.58
CA VAL A 119 3.54 6.27 5.58
C VAL A 119 4.62 5.42 6.24
N LEU A 120 4.47 4.11 6.19
CA LEU A 120 5.45 3.16 6.72
C LEU A 120 6.32 2.62 5.57
N PRO A 121 7.65 2.83 5.59
CA PRO A 121 8.56 2.16 4.65
C PRO A 121 8.46 0.64 4.75
N VAL A 122 8.45 -0.07 3.63
CA VAL A 122 8.46 -1.54 3.62
C VAL A 122 9.71 -2.12 4.27
N GLU A 123 10.84 -1.39 4.26
CA GLU A 123 12.06 -1.80 4.96
C GLU A 123 11.85 -1.91 6.48
N ALA A 124 10.87 -1.20 7.05
CA ALA A 124 10.52 -1.36 8.47
C ALA A 124 9.85 -2.73 8.72
N VAL A 125 8.97 -3.17 7.82
CA VAL A 125 8.34 -4.50 7.88
C VAL A 125 9.38 -5.60 7.65
N GLN A 126 10.24 -5.46 6.65
CA GLN A 126 11.34 -6.39 6.39
C GLN A 126 12.30 -6.49 7.59
N ARG A 127 12.60 -5.37 8.25
CA ARG A 127 13.42 -5.36 9.46
C ARG A 127 12.73 -6.09 10.62
N TYR A 128 11.43 -5.92 10.79
CA TYR A 128 10.66 -6.66 11.80
C TYR A 128 10.71 -8.17 11.53
N LEU A 129 10.40 -8.61 10.31
CA LEU A 129 10.48 -10.01 9.90
C LEU A 129 11.89 -10.60 10.08
N GLY A 130 12.93 -9.84 9.72
CA GLY A 130 14.33 -10.24 9.88
C GLY A 130 14.90 -10.14 11.30
N SER A 131 14.16 -9.56 12.25
CA SER A 131 14.66 -9.34 13.61
C SER A 131 14.66 -10.59 14.50
N GLY A 132 13.93 -11.64 14.08
CA GLY A 132 13.65 -12.82 14.92
C GLY A 132 12.69 -12.56 16.08
N ALA A 133 12.18 -11.33 16.23
CA ALA A 133 11.10 -11.01 17.18
C ALA A 133 9.72 -11.49 16.69
N HIS A 134 9.59 -11.71 15.38
CA HIS A 134 8.42 -12.32 14.78
C HIS A 134 8.54 -13.85 14.92
N VAL A 135 7.69 -14.43 15.76
CA VAL A 135 7.45 -15.87 15.80
C VAL A 135 6.10 -16.07 15.12
N PRO A 136 6.05 -16.58 13.87
CA PRO A 136 4.79 -16.77 13.18
C PRO A 136 3.91 -17.69 14.02
N GLU A 137 2.63 -17.36 14.14
CA GLU A 137 1.71 -18.23 14.86
C GLU A 137 1.70 -19.61 14.17
N PRO A 138 1.91 -20.70 14.94
CA PRO A 138 1.80 -22.03 14.36
C PRO A 138 0.40 -22.17 13.77
N SER A 139 0.33 -22.67 12.53
CA SER A 139 -0.95 -23.04 11.90
C SER A 139 -1.53 -24.25 12.63
N GLU A 140 -2.09 -24.03 13.82
CA GLU A 140 -2.80 -25.06 14.56
C GLU A 140 -4.15 -25.28 13.87
N MET A 141 -4.37 -26.51 13.38
CA MET A 141 -5.73 -26.97 13.08
C MET A 141 -6.48 -27.06 14.42
N GLY A 142 -7.07 -25.95 14.85
CA GLY A 142 -7.94 -25.93 16.02
C GLY A 142 -9.10 -26.93 15.83
N PRO A 143 -9.53 -27.62 16.91
CA PRO A 143 -10.64 -28.56 16.83
C PRO A 143 -11.93 -27.77 16.63
N HIS A 144 -12.38 -27.71 15.37
CA HIS A 144 -13.53 -26.93 14.92
C HIS A 144 -13.31 -25.43 15.05
N GLY A 145 -12.87 -24.78 13.97
CA GLY A 145 -12.88 -23.32 13.88
C GLY A 145 -14.29 -22.82 14.21
N SER A 146 -14.43 -22.09 15.31
CA SER A 146 -15.66 -21.33 15.51
C SER A 146 -15.72 -20.36 14.34
N SER A 147 -16.81 -20.43 13.60
CA SER A 147 -17.22 -19.34 12.71
C SER A 147 -17.75 -18.21 13.58
N ASP A 148 -16.91 -17.72 14.51
CA ASP A 148 -17.12 -16.41 15.11
C ASP A 148 -16.84 -15.39 14.02
N ASP A 149 -17.93 -15.14 13.32
CA ASP A 149 -18.19 -14.10 12.37
C ASP A 149 -17.92 -12.76 13.07
N HIS A 150 -16.65 -12.39 13.25
CA HIS A 150 -16.23 -11.06 13.69
C HIS A 150 -16.46 -9.99 12.59
N LEU A 151 -17.39 -10.22 11.67
CA LEU A 151 -18.06 -9.21 10.85
C LEU A 151 -19.12 -8.43 11.66
N VAL A 152 -18.86 -8.21 12.96
CA VAL A 152 -19.67 -7.35 13.83
C VAL A 152 -19.19 -5.91 13.63
N HIS A 153 -19.97 -5.15 12.87
CA HIS A 153 -20.05 -3.67 12.84
C HIS A 153 -18.78 -2.89 13.24
N GLY A 154 -17.95 -2.56 12.23
CA GLY A 154 -16.88 -1.55 12.38
C GLY A 154 -15.45 -2.03 12.08
N LEU A 155 -15.27 -3.13 11.36
CA LEU A 155 -13.95 -3.71 11.05
C LEU A 155 -12.95 -2.64 10.55
N PRO A 156 -11.80 -2.45 11.24
CA PRO A 156 -10.67 -1.78 10.64
C PRO A 156 -10.30 -2.58 9.39
N GLY A 157 -10.39 -1.92 8.23
CA GLY A 157 -10.29 -2.60 6.94
C GLY A 157 -9.02 -3.43 6.86
N LEU A 158 -9.17 -4.71 6.50
CA LEU A 158 -8.05 -5.57 6.13
C LEU A 158 -7.11 -4.78 5.20
N PRO A 159 -5.79 -4.89 5.36
CA PRO A 159 -4.89 -4.20 4.45
C PRO A 159 -5.17 -4.55 2.98
N LEU A 160 -5.14 -3.54 2.11
CA LEU A 160 -5.43 -3.66 0.69
C LEU A 160 -4.28 -3.09 -0.13
N ALA A 161 -3.88 -3.78 -1.19
CA ALA A 161 -3.01 -3.21 -2.21
C ALA A 161 -3.83 -2.52 -3.29
N ARG A 162 -3.43 -1.30 -3.62
CA ARG A 162 -3.91 -0.51 -4.74
C ARG A 162 -2.93 -0.71 -5.90
N VAL A 163 -3.43 -1.24 -7.01
CA VAL A 163 -2.62 -1.62 -8.17
C VAL A 163 -3.26 -1.05 -9.42
N LEU A 164 -2.52 -0.23 -10.16
CA LEU A 164 -2.96 0.25 -11.47
C LEU A 164 -2.76 -0.83 -12.54
N CYS A 165 -3.79 -1.04 -13.36
CA CYS A 165 -3.67 -1.85 -14.55
C CYS A 165 -2.84 -1.11 -15.59
N ARG A 166 -1.72 -1.72 -16.00
CA ARG A 166 -0.76 -1.15 -16.97
C ARG A 166 -1.06 -1.49 -18.42
N GLU A 167 -2.14 -2.22 -18.71
CA GLU A 167 -2.53 -2.47 -20.09
C GLU A 167 -2.86 -1.14 -20.78
N ALA A 168 -2.41 -0.99 -22.03
CA ALA A 168 -2.56 0.24 -22.79
C ALA A 168 -4.03 0.68 -22.84
N GLY A 169 -4.32 1.88 -22.32
CA GLY A 169 -5.67 2.45 -22.30
C GLY A 169 -6.58 2.01 -21.15
N CYS A 170 -6.15 1.10 -20.27
CA CYS A 170 -6.97 0.67 -19.12
C CYS A 170 -6.84 1.62 -17.92
N GLY A 171 -5.67 1.68 -17.28
CA GLY A 171 -5.39 2.61 -16.17
C GLY A 171 -6.30 2.44 -14.93
N LEU A 172 -7.05 1.34 -14.82
CA LEU A 172 -7.97 1.11 -13.71
C LEU A 172 -7.21 0.78 -12.42
N VAL A 173 -7.58 1.42 -11.32
CA VAL A 173 -7.09 1.10 -9.97
C VAL A 173 -7.84 -0.12 -9.43
N ASN A 174 -7.11 -1.20 -9.23
CA ASN A 174 -7.59 -2.43 -8.63
C ASN A 174 -7.25 -2.47 -7.14
N SER A 175 -8.07 -3.20 -6.38
CA SER A 175 -7.87 -3.38 -4.93
C SER A 175 -7.77 -4.86 -4.63
N LEU A 176 -6.63 -5.26 -4.08
CA LEU A 176 -6.28 -6.65 -3.80
C LEU A 176 -6.11 -6.83 -2.29
N ALA A 177 -6.73 -7.86 -1.71
CA ALA A 177 -6.51 -8.25 -0.31
C ALA A 177 -5.41 -9.32 -0.15
N TYR A 178 -4.98 -9.90 -1.27
CA TYR A 178 -3.97 -10.94 -1.35
C TYR A 178 -3.35 -10.96 -2.76
N PHE A 179 -2.10 -11.39 -2.88
CA PHE A 179 -1.43 -11.57 -4.17
C PHE A 179 -0.70 -12.92 -4.24
N ASP A 180 -0.96 -13.67 -5.31
CA ASP A 180 -0.23 -14.89 -5.68
C ASP A 180 0.54 -14.63 -6.99
N PRO A 181 1.87 -14.52 -6.94
CA PRO A 181 2.69 -14.32 -8.13
C PRO A 181 2.52 -15.44 -9.17
N ALA A 182 2.22 -16.68 -8.75
CA ALA A 182 2.01 -17.81 -9.66
C ALA A 182 0.62 -17.75 -10.34
N ARG A 183 -0.34 -17.04 -9.75
CA ARG A 183 -1.70 -16.88 -10.25
C ARG A 183 -2.13 -15.41 -10.15
N PRO A 184 -1.54 -14.52 -10.97
CA PRO A 184 -1.83 -13.10 -10.90
C PRO A 184 -3.33 -12.82 -11.14
N PRO A 185 -3.95 -11.96 -10.32
CA PRO A 185 -5.36 -11.64 -10.46
C PRO A 185 -5.64 -10.86 -11.75
N TYR A 186 -6.90 -10.92 -12.19
CA TYR A 186 -7.37 -10.13 -13.33
C TYR A 186 -7.80 -8.74 -12.87
N CYS A 187 -7.57 -7.77 -13.76
CA CYS A 187 -8.14 -6.43 -13.69
C CYS A 187 -9.66 -6.52 -13.63
N ARG A 188 -10.28 -5.69 -12.80
CA ARG A 188 -11.73 -5.59 -12.61
C ARG A 188 -12.41 -4.68 -13.65
N ASN A 189 -11.72 -4.34 -14.74
CA ASN A 189 -12.31 -3.55 -15.80
C ASN A 189 -13.47 -4.35 -16.43
N PRO A 190 -14.70 -3.79 -16.47
CA PRO A 190 -15.86 -4.50 -17.05
C PRO A 190 -15.71 -4.73 -18.55
N ASP A 191 -14.95 -3.87 -19.24
CA ASP A 191 -14.84 -3.89 -20.70
C ASP A 191 -13.78 -4.87 -21.20
N ASP A 192 -12.76 -5.17 -20.37
CA ASP A 192 -11.69 -6.08 -20.76
C ASP A 192 -10.96 -6.71 -19.56
N ARG A 193 -10.52 -7.96 -19.71
CA ARG A 193 -9.89 -8.77 -18.65
C ARG A 193 -8.38 -8.84 -18.82
N HIS A 194 -7.68 -7.82 -18.32
CA HIS A 194 -6.21 -7.79 -18.29
C HIS A 194 -5.65 -8.53 -17.08
N ARG A 195 -4.48 -9.16 -17.16
CA ARG A 195 -3.80 -9.72 -15.97
C ARG A 195 -2.96 -8.64 -15.29
N LEU A 196 -3.09 -8.53 -13.97
CA LEU A 196 -2.24 -7.65 -13.17
C LEU A 196 -0.87 -8.33 -13.01
N ARG A 197 0.14 -7.82 -13.72
CA ARG A 197 1.51 -8.30 -13.60
C ARG A 197 2.31 -7.36 -12.70
N THR A 198 3.12 -7.94 -11.83
CA THR A 198 4.25 -7.25 -11.23
C THR A 198 5.32 -7.14 -12.29
N GLU A 199 5.89 -5.96 -12.49
CA GLU A 199 7.15 -5.88 -13.23
C GLU A 199 8.25 -6.49 -12.36
N ALA A 200 9.06 -7.35 -12.97
CA ALA A 200 10.30 -7.85 -12.39
C ALA A 200 11.41 -6.83 -12.60
#